data_AF-A0A9W7YJY3-F1
#
_entry.id   AF-A0A9W7YJY3-F1
#
_cell.length_a   1.000
_cell.length_b   1.000
_cell.length_c   1.000
_cell.angle_alpha   90.00
_cell.angle_beta   90.00
_cell.angle_gamma   90.00
#
_symmetry.space_group_name_H-M   'P 1'
#
loop_
_entity.id
_entity.type
_entity.pdbx_description
1 polymer ?
#
loop_
_entity_poly.entity_id
_entity_poly.type
_entity_poly.pdbx_seq_one_letter_code
_entity_poly.pdbx_strand_id
1 'polypeptide(L)' 'GPVLAYMAPMASKGQGAVWFKIFEEGRDNAKDYWAVDRIYEAKGYFDVVIPVDIAPGDYYLRPEVIALHE' A
#
# COMPACT_ATOMS: atom_id res chain seq x y z
N GLY A 1 -0.59 -1.15 -13.16
CA GLY A 1 -1.05 -0.07 -12.26
C GLY A 1 -0.24 -0.06 -10.97
N PRO A 2 -0.50 0.89 -10.06
CA PRO A 2 0.25 1.04 -8.81
C PRO A 2 -0.18 0.03 -7.73
N VAL A 3 0.69 -0.13 -6.74
CA VAL A 3 0.45 -0.88 -5.49
C VAL A 3 0.69 0.08 -4.32
N LEU A 4 -0.25 0.10 -3.37
CA LEU A 4 -0.23 1.02 -2.23
C LEU A 4 -0.51 0.26 -0.93
N ALA A 5 -0.07 0.81 0.20
CA ALA A 5 -0.53 0.36 1.50
C ALA A 5 -0.83 1.55 2.42
N TYR A 6 -1.89 1.41 3.20
CA TYR A 6 -2.36 2.41 4.15
C TYR A 6 -2.59 1.79 5.53
N MET A 7 -2.51 2.62 6.56
CA MET A 7 -2.90 2.27 7.92
C MET A 7 -3.95 3.24 8.46
N ALA A 8 -4.78 2.74 9.39
CA ALA A 8 -5.71 3.54 10.17
C ALA A 8 -5.90 2.94 11.57
N PRO A 9 -6.03 3.73 12.65
CA PRO A 9 -6.29 3.20 13.99
C PRO A 9 -7.59 2.38 14.00
N MET A 10 -7.60 1.21 14.65
CA MET A 10 -8.78 0.33 14.63
C MET A 10 -10.01 0.99 15.28
N ALA A 11 -9.80 1.87 16.26
CA ALA A 11 -10.85 2.68 16.90
C ALA A 11 -11.64 3.57 15.92
N SER A 12 -11.03 3.96 14.79
CA SER A 12 -11.70 4.74 13.74
C SER A 12 -12.75 3.95 12.96
N LYS A 13 -12.73 2.61 13.06
CA LYS A 13 -13.55 1.70 12.24
C LYS A 13 -13.35 1.92 10.73
N GLY A 14 -12.22 2.52 10.33
CA GLY A 14 -11.90 2.82 8.93
C GLY A 14 -12.75 3.94 8.31
N GLN A 15 -13.51 4.70 9.11
CA GLN A 15 -14.44 5.73 8.61
C GLN A 15 -13.85 7.13 8.70
N GLY A 16 -14.15 7.97 7.70
CA GLY A 16 -13.64 9.33 7.60
C GLY A 16 -12.20 9.42 7.09
N ALA A 17 -11.58 10.59 7.25
CA ALA A 17 -10.21 10.87 6.83
C ALA A 17 -9.19 10.34 7.84
N VAL A 18 -9.14 9.01 8.00
CA VAL A 18 -8.34 8.33 9.05
C VAL A 18 -7.21 7.47 8.49
N TRP A 19 -7.17 7.31 7.17
CA TRP A 19 -6.17 6.50 6.48
C TRP A 19 -4.95 7.34 6.12
N PHE A 20 -3.77 6.91 6.56
CA PHE A 20 -2.50 7.48 6.14
C PHE A 20 -1.72 6.45 5.33
N LYS A 21 -1.01 6.91 4.30
CA LYS A 21 -0.25 6.07 3.38
C LYS A 21 1.10 5.71 4.00
N ILE A 22 1.51 4.46 3.86
CA ILE A 22 2.80 3.95 4.35
C ILE A 22 3.68 3.34 3.25
N PHE A 23 3.08 3.04 2.09
CA PHE A 23 3.80 2.49 0.94
C PHE A 23 3.13 2.93 -0.36
N GLU A 24 3.95 3.17 -1.38
CA GLU A 24 3.53 3.37 -2.76
C GLU A 24 4.63 2.92 -3.71
N GLU A 25 4.25 2.09 -4.68
CA GLU A 25 5.05 1.83 -5.87
C GLU A 25 4.15 2.04 -7.11
N GLY A 26 4.63 2.87 -8.03
CA GLY A 26 3.92 3.28 -9.22
C GLY A 26 4.53 2.71 -10.51
N ARG A 27 4.73 3.57 -11.49
CA ARG A 27 5.44 3.27 -12.75
C ARG A 27 6.93 3.57 -12.59
N ASP A 28 7.81 2.63 -12.90
CA ASP A 28 9.25 2.89 -13.05
C ASP A 28 9.59 3.08 -14.54
N ASN A 29 9.64 4.33 -14.99
CA ASN A 29 9.91 4.67 -16.39
C ASN A 29 11.29 4.21 -16.88
N ALA A 30 12.28 4.08 -15.99
CA ALA A 30 13.63 3.68 -16.39
C ALA A 30 13.72 2.17 -16.66
N LYS A 31 12.98 1.37 -15.89
CA LYS A 31 12.97 -0.11 -16.01
C LYS A 31 11.78 -0.67 -16.80
N ASP A 32 10.91 0.20 -17.29
CA ASP A 32 9.75 -0.16 -18.11
C ASP A 32 8.73 -1.12 -17.46
N TYR A 33 8.48 -1.00 -16.15
CA TYR A 33 7.41 -1.75 -15.48
C TYR A 33 6.47 -0.89 -14.63
N TRP A 34 5.30 -1.44 -14.31
CA TRP A 34 4.42 -1.03 -13.22
C TRP A 34 4.62 -1.90 -11.99
N ALA A 35 4.27 -1.38 -10.81
CA ALA A 35 4.30 -2.15 -9.57
C ALA A 35 3.57 -3.51 -9.64
N VAL A 36 2.44 -3.57 -10.39
CA VAL A 36 1.71 -4.84 -10.63
C VAL A 36 2.57 -5.91 -11.29
N ASP A 37 3.52 -5.55 -12.16
CA ASP A 37 4.39 -6.50 -12.85
C ASP A 37 5.38 -7.13 -11.87
N ARG A 38 5.95 -6.31 -10.98
CA ARG A 38 6.84 -6.79 -9.91
C ARG A 38 6.13 -7.71 -8.93
N ILE A 39 4.93 -7.35 -8.46
CA ILE A 39 4.20 -8.24 -7.54
C ILE A 39 3.76 -9.52 -8.25
N TYR A 40 3.48 -9.48 -9.56
CA TYR A 40 3.20 -10.68 -10.34
C TYR A 40 4.42 -11.62 -10.36
N GLU A 41 5.61 -11.11 -10.69
CA GLU A 41 6.87 -11.87 -10.65
C GLU A 41 7.17 -12.42 -9.25
N ALA A 42 6.88 -11.62 -8.23
CA ALA A 42 7.00 -12.00 -6.83
C ALA A 42 5.81 -12.84 -6.32
N LYS A 43 4.94 -13.40 -7.18
CA LYS A 43 3.82 -14.29 -6.81
C LYS A 43 2.84 -13.68 -5.79
N GLY A 44 2.59 -12.39 -5.92
CA GLY A 44 1.68 -11.61 -5.08
C GLY A 44 2.32 -11.05 -3.80
N TYR A 45 3.61 -11.30 -3.56
CA TYR A 45 4.30 -10.78 -2.38
C TYR A 45 4.89 -9.38 -2.63
N PHE A 46 4.79 -8.52 -1.62
CA PHE A 46 5.51 -7.25 -1.52
C PHE A 46 5.67 -6.87 -0.05
N ASP A 47 6.73 -6.12 0.24
CA ASP A 47 7.08 -5.74 1.60
C ASP A 47 6.63 -4.32 1.92
N VAL A 48 6.21 -4.12 3.16
CA VAL A 48 5.83 -2.81 3.70
C VAL A 48 6.50 -2.63 5.05
N VAL A 49 7.20 -1.51 5.23
CA VAL A 49 7.83 -1.15 6.51
C VAL A 49 6.82 -0.36 7.35
N ILE A 50 6.54 -0.82 8.56
CA ILE A 50 5.69 -0.11 9.51
C ILE A 50 6.46 1.12 10.05
N PRO A 51 5.91 2.34 9.97
CA PRO A 51 6.56 3.51 10.53
C PRO A 51 6.78 3.36 12.03
N VAL A 52 7.96 3.77 12.51
CA VAL A 52 8.34 3.62 13.93
C VAL A 52 7.81 4.75 14.82
N ASP A 53 7.33 5.83 14.22
CA ASP A 53 6.89 7.07 14.90
C ASP A 53 5.36 7.16 15.09
N ILE A 54 4.64 6.06 14.89
CA ILE A 54 3.20 5.98 15.16
C ILE A 54 2.94 5.60 16.62
N ALA A 55 1.80 6.06 17.16
CA ALA A 55 1.38 5.69 18.50
C ALA A 55 1.16 4.16 18.60
N PRO A 56 1.62 3.49 19.67
CA PRO A 56 1.33 2.07 19.90
C PRO A 56 -0.18 1.79 19.94
N GLY A 57 -0.62 0.67 19.37
CA GLY A 57 -2.02 0.24 19.41
C GLY A 57 -2.41 -0.64 18.22
N ASP A 58 -3.70 -0.94 18.11
CA ASP A 58 -4.25 -1.75 17.03
C ASP A 58 -4.58 -0.89 15.80
N TYR A 59 -4.18 -1.38 14.62
CA TYR A 59 -4.38 -0.71 13.33
C TYR A 59 -4.97 -1.66 12.30
N TYR A 60 -5.78 -1.13 11.40
CA TYR A 60 -6.05 -1.76 10.12
C TYR A 60 -4.88 -1.52 9.17
N LEU A 61 -4.52 -2.56 8.40
CA LEU A 61 -3.63 -2.46 7.25
C LEU A 61 -4.45 -2.68 5.98
N ARG A 62 -4.42 -1.72 5.05
CA ARG A 62 -5.11 -1.80 3.75
C ARG A 62 -4.09 -1.81 2.61
N PRO A 63 -3.64 -2.99 2.15
CA PRO A 63 -2.95 -3.12 0.87
C PRO A 63 -3.94 -2.93 -0.27
N GLU A 64 -3.53 -2.22 -1.33
CA GLU A 64 -4.40 -1.83 -2.44
C GLU A 64 -3.65 -1.95 -3.77
N VAL A 65 -4.28 -2.59 -4.76
CA VAL A 65 -3.79 -2.67 -6.13
C VAL A 65 -4.81 -1.98 -7.02
N ILE A 66 -4.36 -1.04 -7.85
CA ILE A 66 -5.22 -0.33 -8.79
C ILE A 66 -4.87 -0.77 -10.21
N ALA A 67 -5.79 -1.45 -10.87
CA ALA A 67 -5.66 -1.79 -12.28
C ALA A 67 -6.13 -0.59 -13.13
N LEU A 68 -5.34 -0.20 -14.13
CA LEU A 68 -5.54 1.01 -14.95
C LEU A 68 -5.69 0.67 -16.45
N HIS A 69 -6.27 -0.48 -16.77
CA HIS A 69 -6.39 -0.96 -18.16
C HIS A 69 -7.65 -0.44 -18.88
N GLU A 70 -8.52 0.26 -18.16
CA GLU A 70 -9.75 0.95 -18.60
C GLU A 70 -9.73 2.38 -18.01
#